data_AF-A0A7U8KAH3-F1
#
_entry.id   AF-A0A7U8KAH3-F1
#
_cell.length_a   1.000
_cell.length_b   1.000
_cell.length_c   1.000
_cell.angle_alpha   90.00
_cell.angle_beta   90.00
_cell.angle_gamma   90.00
#
_symmetry.space_group_name_H-M   'P 1'
#
loop_
_entity.id
_entity.type
_entity.pdbx_description
1 polymer ?
#
loop_
_entity_poly.entity_id
_entity_poly.type
_entity_poly.pdbx_seq_one_letter_code
_entity_poly.pdbx_strand_id
1 'polypeptide(L)'
;MTKHSSGVAGSGKDRIKRAAQIALITVLAGMGSLHAARAERISNPVAQFSGLDKITGRITTFDVYINETVQFGALQVTPKVCYSRTEDEAPRTDAFVTVDEITLDRKIRRIFTGWMFADSPGLNAVEHPIYDVWLKDCKQKSDVPPPNQRN
;
A
#
# COMPACT_ATOMS: atom_id res chain seq x y z
N MET A 1 -3.82 85.59 14.15
CA MET A 1 -4.21 84.20 14.51
C MET A 1 -5.63 84.04 14.01
N THR A 2 -5.96 83.24 12.99
CA THR A 2 -6.08 81.78 13.07
C THR A 2 -6.07 81.14 11.68
N LYS A 3 -5.67 79.86 11.63
CA LYS A 3 -5.42 79.01 10.45
C LYS A 3 -6.66 78.71 9.61
N HIS A 4 -6.52 78.72 8.29
CA HIS A 4 -7.34 77.89 7.39
C HIS A 4 -6.87 76.43 7.49
N SER A 5 -7.79 75.50 7.78
CA SER A 5 -7.56 74.06 7.68
C SER A 5 -8.65 73.46 6.81
N SER A 6 -8.24 72.94 5.66
CA SER A 6 -9.09 72.30 4.65
C SER A 6 -9.54 70.92 5.14
N GLY A 7 -10.85 70.70 5.22
CA GLY A 7 -11.45 69.39 5.46
C GLY A 7 -11.94 68.79 4.14
N VAL A 8 -11.22 67.82 3.59
CA VAL A 8 -11.64 67.00 2.44
C VAL A 8 -12.70 66.00 2.93
N ALA A 9 -13.93 66.13 2.43
CA ALA A 9 -15.01 65.17 2.65
C ALA A 9 -14.78 63.91 1.78
N GLY A 10 -14.16 62.88 2.35
CA GLY A 10 -14.01 61.57 1.72
C GLY A 10 -15.33 60.81 1.66
N SER A 11 -15.86 60.62 0.45
CA SER A 11 -17.11 59.91 0.14
C SER A 11 -17.06 58.44 0.59
N GLY A 12 -17.84 58.09 1.63
CA GLY A 12 -17.95 56.74 2.19
C GLY A 12 -18.51 55.68 1.23
N LYS A 13 -19.06 56.10 0.08
CA LYS A 13 -19.65 55.20 -0.93
C LYS A 13 -18.59 54.40 -1.70
N ASP A 14 -17.38 54.94 -1.86
CA ASP A 14 -16.27 54.28 -2.55
C ASP A 14 -15.58 53.23 -1.67
N ARG A 15 -15.59 53.44 -0.35
CA ARG A 15 -15.06 52.46 0.62
C ARG A 15 -15.90 51.18 0.67
N ILE A 16 -17.23 51.31 0.59
CA ILE A 16 -18.15 50.17 0.64
C ILE A 16 -18.07 49.33 -0.65
N LYS A 17 -17.97 49.97 -1.83
CA LYS A 17 -17.81 49.27 -3.12
C LYS A 17 -16.48 48.54 -3.23
N ARG A 18 -15.38 49.15 -2.76
CA ARG A 18 -14.05 48.53 -2.73
C ARG A 18 -13.99 47.35 -1.76
N ALA A 19 -14.60 47.47 -0.58
CA ALA A 19 -14.66 46.38 0.39
C ALA A 19 -15.46 45.17 -0.15
N ALA A 20 -16.59 45.41 -0.83
CA ALA A 20 -17.39 44.36 -1.44
C ALA A 20 -16.68 43.67 -2.61
N GLN A 21 -15.93 44.41 -3.44
CA GLN A 21 -15.14 43.82 -4.54
C GLN A 21 -13.95 43.01 -4.03
N ILE A 22 -13.28 43.45 -2.96
CA ILE A 22 -12.15 42.71 -2.37
C ILE A 22 -12.64 41.42 -1.70
N ALA A 23 -13.79 41.46 -1.01
CA ALA A 23 -14.39 40.27 -0.39
C ALA A 23 -14.86 39.24 -1.42
N LEU A 24 -15.25 39.66 -2.62
CA LEU A 24 -15.68 38.73 -3.68
C LEU A 24 -14.50 38.02 -4.36
N ILE A 25 -13.36 38.71 -4.52
CA ILE A 25 -12.15 38.14 -5.13
C ILE A 25 -11.46 37.14 -4.20
N THR A 26 -11.50 37.34 -2.88
CA THR A 26 -10.94 36.38 -1.91
C THR A 26 -11.76 35.09 -1.82
N VAL A 27 -13.07 35.14 -2.04
CA VAL A 27 -13.92 33.93 -2.07
C VAL A 27 -13.68 33.09 -3.34
N LEU A 28 -13.45 33.72 -4.49
CA LEU A 28 -13.17 33.01 -5.76
C LEU A 28 -11.77 32.38 -5.81
N ALA A 29 -10.78 32.96 -5.12
CA ALA A 29 -9.42 32.41 -5.05
C ALA A 29 -9.27 31.22 -4.08
N GLY A 30 -10.21 31.03 -3.14
CA GLY A 30 -10.14 29.97 -2.12
C GLY A 30 -10.68 28.60 -2.55
N MET A 31 -11.34 28.49 -3.72
CA MET A 31 -12.01 27.25 -4.17
C MET A 31 -11.16 26.36 -5.09
N GLY A 32 -9.98 26.81 -5.51
CA GLY A 32 -9.13 26.08 -6.45
C GLY A 32 -8.04 25.27 -5.74
N SER A 33 -8.37 24.05 -5.29
CA SER A 33 -7.49 22.86 -5.21
C SER A 33 -7.82 21.96 -4.00
N LEU A 34 -9.00 21.33 -4.01
CA LEU A 34 -9.20 20.08 -3.27
C LEU A 34 -8.74 18.92 -4.18
N HIS A 35 -7.43 18.73 -4.31
CA HIS A 35 -6.91 17.50 -4.92
C HIS A 35 -7.02 16.39 -3.86
N ALA A 36 -8.06 15.55 -3.98
CA ALA A 36 -8.11 14.31 -3.22
C ALA A 36 -6.95 13.42 -3.70
N ALA A 37 -5.93 13.22 -2.85
CA ALA A 37 -4.87 12.27 -3.11
C ALA A 37 -5.51 10.87 -3.22
N ARG A 38 -5.41 10.25 -4.41
CA ARG A 38 -5.82 8.86 -4.61
C ARG A 38 -4.66 7.96 -4.25
N ALA A 39 -4.74 7.32 -3.09
CA ALA A 39 -3.86 6.21 -2.74
C ALA A 39 -4.26 4.97 -3.55
N GLU A 40 -3.83 4.91 -4.81
CA GLU A 40 -4.15 3.82 -5.72
C GLU A 40 -3.30 2.58 -5.41
N ARG A 41 -3.97 1.45 -5.17
CA ARG A 41 -3.29 0.16 -4.98
C ARG A 41 -3.01 -0.45 -6.34
N ILE A 42 -1.76 -0.85 -6.57
CA ILE A 42 -1.36 -1.59 -7.77
C ILE A 42 -1.54 -3.07 -7.52
N SER A 43 -2.36 -3.74 -8.33
CA SER A 43 -2.49 -5.20 -8.29
C SER A 43 -1.33 -5.87 -9.02
N ASN A 44 -0.74 -6.88 -8.39
CA ASN A 44 0.40 -7.60 -8.92
C ASN A 44 0.08 -9.09 -9.14
N PRO A 45 0.48 -9.67 -10.28
CA PRO A 45 0.26 -11.09 -10.59
C PRO A 45 1.18 -12.04 -9.82
N VAL A 46 2.23 -11.54 -9.17
CA VAL A 46 3.21 -12.34 -8.44
C VAL A 46 3.38 -11.80 -7.02
N ALA A 47 3.33 -12.70 -6.04
CA ALA A 47 3.73 -12.45 -4.67
C ALA A 47 5.09 -13.12 -4.42
N GLN A 48 6.08 -12.35 -3.98
CA GLN A 48 7.38 -12.85 -3.57
C GLN A 48 7.39 -13.08 -2.07
N PHE A 49 7.79 -14.28 -1.66
CA PHE A 49 7.89 -14.69 -0.26
C PHE A 49 9.34 -14.94 0.13
N SER A 50 9.60 -14.78 1.42
CA SER A 50 10.78 -15.34 2.08
C SER A 50 10.35 -16.55 2.91
N GLY A 51 11.13 -17.62 2.82
CA GLY A 51 11.00 -18.81 3.67
C GLY A 51 12.27 -19.04 4.47
N LEU A 52 12.17 -19.16 5.78
CA LEU A 52 13.25 -19.60 6.67
C LEU A 52 13.06 -21.07 7.01
N ASP A 53 14.09 -21.87 6.79
CA ASP A 53 14.21 -23.20 7.39
C ASP A 53 14.99 -23.07 8.71
N LYS A 54 14.32 -23.32 9.85
CA LYS A 54 14.90 -23.22 11.19
C LYS A 54 15.88 -24.35 11.52
N ILE A 55 15.84 -25.47 10.79
CA ILE A 55 16.78 -26.57 10.96
C ILE A 55 18.13 -26.18 10.34
N THR A 56 18.10 -25.62 9.12
CA THR A 56 19.33 -25.26 8.39
C THR A 56 19.76 -23.81 8.58
N GLY A 57 18.90 -22.96 9.13
CA GLY A 57 19.11 -21.51 9.24
C GLY A 57 19.10 -20.76 7.92
N ARG A 58 18.69 -21.40 6.80
CA ARG A 58 18.72 -20.81 5.47
C ARG A 58 17.42 -20.06 5.16
N ILE A 59 17.56 -18.81 4.74
CA ILE A 59 16.47 -18.03 4.14
C ILE A 59 16.52 -18.19 2.62
N THR A 60 15.38 -18.49 2.02
CA THR A 60 15.20 -18.57 0.58
C THR A 60 14.10 -17.61 0.14
N THR A 61 14.21 -17.10 -1.08
CA THR A 61 13.18 -16.27 -1.69
C THR A 61 12.56 -17.04 -2.84
N PHE A 62 11.24 -17.06 -2.92
CA PHE A 62 10.50 -17.73 -3.97
C PHE A 62 9.30 -16.90 -4.40
N ASP A 63 9.01 -16.95 -5.70
CA ASP A 63 7.90 -16.24 -6.32
C ASP A 63 6.71 -17.19 -6.47
N VAL A 64 5.52 -16.67 -6.18
CA VAL A 64 4.27 -17.40 -6.29
C VAL A 64 3.28 -16.56 -7.09
N TYR A 65 2.78 -17.12 -8.17
CA TYR A 65 1.73 -16.49 -8.95
C TYR A 65 0.42 -16.47 -8.16
N ILE A 66 -0.39 -15.42 -8.35
CA ILE A 66 -1.70 -15.33 -7.70
C ILE A 66 -2.57 -16.55 -8.04
N ASN A 67 -3.19 -17.12 -7.01
CA ASN A 67 -4.00 -18.34 -7.02
C ASN A 67 -3.23 -19.65 -7.27
N GLU A 68 -1.92 -19.59 -7.46
CA GLU A 68 -1.08 -20.77 -7.52
C GLU A 68 -0.58 -21.17 -6.13
N THR A 69 -0.20 -22.44 -6.01
CA THR A 69 0.35 -22.99 -4.77
C THR A 69 1.79 -23.38 -4.98
N VAL A 70 2.69 -22.85 -4.16
CA VAL A 70 4.09 -23.26 -4.11
C VAL A 70 4.36 -23.92 -2.77
N GLN A 71 5.13 -24.99 -2.78
CA GLN A 71 5.54 -25.70 -1.58
C GLN A 71 6.91 -25.20 -1.10
N PHE A 72 6.98 -24.81 0.17
CA PHE A 72 8.21 -24.50 0.89
C PHE A 72 8.32 -25.43 2.10
N GLY A 73 9.21 -26.42 2.02
CA GLY A 73 9.31 -27.46 3.04
C GLY A 73 8.01 -28.25 3.19
N ALA A 74 7.40 -28.19 4.38
CA ALA A 74 6.10 -28.80 4.66
C ALA A 74 4.91 -27.84 4.46
N LEU A 75 5.16 -26.59 4.05
CA LEU A 75 4.13 -25.56 3.89
C LEU A 75 3.73 -25.40 2.43
N GLN A 76 2.44 -25.29 2.17
CA GLN A 76 1.85 -24.92 0.88
C GLN A 76 1.35 -23.48 0.97
N VAL A 77 1.97 -22.59 0.21
CA VAL A 77 1.70 -21.15 0.24
C VAL A 77 0.89 -20.76 -0.98
N THR A 78 -0.28 -20.16 -0.76
CA THR A 78 -1.21 -19.76 -1.83
C THR A 78 -1.65 -18.31 -1.64
N PRO A 79 -1.03 -17.33 -2.33
CA PRO A 79 -1.51 -15.95 -2.35
C PRO A 79 -2.79 -15.84 -3.18
N LYS A 80 -3.76 -15.06 -2.69
CA LYS A 80 -5.03 -14.76 -3.40
C LYS A 80 -5.03 -13.39 -4.03
N VAL A 81 -4.34 -12.42 -3.42
CA VAL A 81 -4.09 -11.09 -3.96
C VAL A 81 -2.73 -10.61 -3.46
N CYS A 82 -2.09 -9.70 -4.22
CA CYS A 82 -0.87 -9.01 -3.82
C CYS A 82 -0.95 -7.57 -4.34
N TYR A 83 -0.86 -6.61 -3.42
CA TYR A 83 -0.92 -5.18 -3.73
C TYR A 83 0.38 -4.49 -3.35
N SER A 84 0.81 -3.57 -4.20
CA SER A 84 1.88 -2.61 -3.91
C SER A 84 1.37 -1.18 -4.09
N ARG A 85 2.24 -0.21 -3.80
CA ARG A 85 1.99 1.22 -4.01
C ARG A 85 2.96 1.79 -5.03
N THR A 86 2.62 2.96 -5.55
CA THR A 86 3.51 3.77 -6.37
C THR A 86 4.68 4.31 -5.54
N GLU A 87 5.80 4.58 -6.20
CA GLU A 87 7.04 5.09 -5.57
C GLU A 87 6.88 6.45 -4.89
N ASP A 88 5.88 7.26 -5.31
CA ASP A 88 5.59 8.58 -4.72
C ASP A 88 4.90 8.50 -3.34
N GLU A 89 4.56 7.30 -2.87
CA GLU A 89 3.90 7.07 -1.59
C GLU A 89 4.77 6.23 -0.64
N ALA A 90 4.40 6.21 0.65
CA ALA A 90 5.03 5.32 1.61
C ALA A 90 4.88 3.85 1.14
N PRO A 91 5.97 3.07 1.07
CA PRO A 91 5.92 1.67 0.66
C PRO A 91 4.96 0.89 1.54
N ARG A 92 3.94 0.32 0.92
CA ARG A 92 3.00 -0.57 1.61
C ARG A 92 2.65 -1.69 0.66
N THR A 93 3.21 -2.84 0.95
CA THR A 93 3.01 -4.05 0.15
C THR A 93 2.32 -5.08 1.02
N ASP A 94 1.10 -5.46 0.63
CA ASP A 94 0.26 -6.39 1.36
C ASP A 94 -0.32 -7.49 0.46
N ALA A 95 -0.49 -8.68 1.03
CA ALA A 95 -1.04 -9.82 0.31
C ALA A 95 -2.00 -10.61 1.19
N PHE A 96 -3.11 -11.07 0.64
CA PHE A 96 -3.97 -12.03 1.33
C PHE A 96 -3.50 -13.44 0.97
N VAL A 97 -3.14 -14.23 1.97
CA VAL A 97 -2.44 -15.50 1.77
C VAL A 97 -3.12 -16.59 2.58
N THR A 98 -3.22 -17.77 1.99
CA THR A 98 -3.56 -19.00 2.67
C THR A 98 -2.32 -19.87 2.75
N VAL A 99 -2.05 -20.44 3.94
CA VAL A 99 -0.97 -21.41 4.14
C VAL A 99 -1.51 -22.68 4.77
N ASP A 100 -1.23 -23.79 4.10
CA ASP A 100 -1.57 -25.14 4.53
C ASP A 100 -0.29 -25.89 4.92
N GLU A 101 -0.37 -26.74 5.93
CA GLU A 101 0.71 -27.62 6.39
C GLU A 101 0.43 -29.05 5.92
N ILE A 102 1.48 -29.70 5.38
CA ILE A 102 1.51 -31.13 5.10
C ILE A 102 2.11 -31.83 6.32
N THR A 103 1.28 -32.53 7.07
CA THR A 103 1.70 -33.24 8.28
C THR A 103 2.46 -34.53 7.95
N LEU A 104 3.10 -35.14 8.95
CA LEU A 104 3.82 -36.41 8.82
C LEU A 104 2.92 -37.57 8.34
N ASP A 105 1.64 -37.57 8.70
CA ASP A 105 0.63 -38.51 8.24
C ASP A 105 0.01 -38.12 6.87
N ARG A 106 0.64 -37.18 6.15
CA ARG A 106 0.24 -36.69 4.82
C ARG A 106 -1.16 -36.08 4.77
N LYS A 107 -1.63 -35.49 5.87
CA LYS A 107 -2.85 -34.69 5.89
C LYS A 107 -2.50 -33.25 5.57
N ILE A 108 -3.40 -32.59 4.84
CA ILE A 108 -3.30 -31.16 4.55
C ILE A 108 -4.21 -30.44 5.52
N ARG A 109 -3.65 -29.51 6.30
CA ARG A 109 -4.41 -28.70 7.25
C ARG A 109 -4.06 -27.23 7.10
N ARG A 110 -5.08 -26.38 7.08
CA ARG A 110 -4.90 -24.93 7.11
C ARG A 110 -4.33 -24.45 8.43
N ILE A 111 -3.20 -23.76 8.37
CA ILE A 111 -2.56 -23.16 9.55
C ILE A 111 -2.65 -21.64 9.56
N PHE A 112 -2.87 -21.02 8.39
CA PHE A 112 -2.99 -19.57 8.29
C PHE A 112 -3.91 -19.15 7.14
N THR A 113 -4.68 -18.08 7.36
CA THR A 113 -5.38 -17.34 6.31
C THR A 113 -5.55 -15.91 6.77
N GLY A 114 -4.93 -14.97 6.05
CA GLY A 114 -4.94 -13.57 6.45
C GLY A 114 -4.07 -12.69 5.58
N TRP A 115 -4.03 -11.42 5.97
CA TRP A 115 -3.18 -10.41 5.34
C TRP A 115 -1.76 -10.49 5.87
N MET A 116 -0.77 -10.55 4.99
CA MET A 116 0.65 -10.39 5.28
C MET A 116 1.12 -9.01 4.84
N PHE A 117 2.10 -8.44 5.54
CA PHE A 117 2.64 -7.10 5.32
C PHE A 117 4.15 -7.19 5.13
N ALA A 118 4.65 -6.76 3.96
CA ALA A 118 6.07 -6.88 3.64
C ALA A 118 6.95 -5.93 4.48
N ASP A 119 6.41 -4.77 4.85
CA ASP A 119 7.03 -3.73 5.67
C ASP A 119 6.99 -4.05 7.18
N SER A 120 6.13 -4.98 7.59
CA SER A 120 6.02 -5.44 8.97
C SER A 120 5.76 -6.95 9.05
N PRO A 121 6.73 -7.81 8.67
CA PRO A 121 6.54 -9.25 8.66
C PRO A 121 6.10 -9.83 10.00
N GLY A 122 6.63 -9.30 11.11
CA GLY A 122 6.28 -9.74 12.47
C GLY A 122 4.82 -9.50 12.89
N LEU A 123 4.03 -8.76 12.10
CA LEU A 123 2.62 -8.52 12.43
C LEU A 123 1.72 -9.71 12.04
N ASN A 124 1.99 -10.36 10.89
CA ASN A 124 1.15 -11.43 10.36
C ASN A 124 1.94 -12.42 9.47
N ALA A 125 3.15 -12.80 9.87
CA ALA A 125 3.88 -13.90 9.25
C ALA A 125 3.35 -15.26 9.72
N VAL A 126 3.66 -16.32 8.97
CA VAL A 126 3.51 -17.69 9.45
C VAL A 126 4.77 -18.10 10.19
N GLU A 127 4.62 -18.34 11.48
CA GLU A 127 5.66 -18.93 12.32
C GLU A 127 5.32 -20.40 12.60
N HIS A 128 5.96 -21.31 11.89
CA HIS A 128 5.79 -22.75 12.07
C HIS A 128 7.03 -23.31 12.82
N PRO A 129 6.91 -24.40 13.62
CA PRO A 129 8.02 -24.89 14.46
C PRO A 129 9.32 -25.16 13.70
N ILE A 130 9.21 -25.51 12.41
CA ILE A 130 10.34 -25.84 11.54
C ILE A 130 10.60 -24.78 10.46
N TYR A 131 9.57 -24.05 10.03
CA TYR A 131 9.63 -23.17 8.87
C TYR A 131 8.98 -21.83 9.20
N ASP A 132 9.50 -20.71 8.72
CA ASP A 132 8.76 -19.44 8.72
C ASP A 132 8.53 -18.98 7.29
N VAL A 133 7.37 -18.37 7.03
CA VAL A 133 7.05 -17.78 5.73
C VAL A 133 6.44 -16.40 5.94
N TRP A 134 6.96 -15.43 5.19
CA TRP A 134 6.43 -14.07 5.18
C TRP A 134 6.50 -13.45 3.79
N LEU A 135 5.59 -12.50 3.54
CA LEU A 135 5.59 -11.69 2.32
C LEU A 135 6.86 -10.83 2.29
N LYS A 136 7.55 -10.82 1.15
CA LYS A 136 8.71 -9.99 0.90
C LYS A 136 8.39 -8.85 -0.06
N ASP A 137 7.63 -9.13 -1.13
CA ASP A 137 7.27 -8.11 -2.13
C ASP A 137 6.10 -8.56 -3.04
N CYS A 138 5.55 -7.64 -3.83
CA CYS A 138 4.61 -7.91 -4.91
C CYS A 138 5.19 -7.42 -6.23
N LYS A 139 5.17 -8.26 -7.28
CA LYS A 139 5.88 -7.99 -8.54
C LYS A 139 5.00 -8.15 -9.76
N GLN A 140 5.28 -7.33 -10.78
CA GLN A 140 4.65 -7.44 -12.10
C GLN A 140 5.18 -8.59 -12.94
N LYS A 141 6.43 -9.02 -12.71
CA LYS A 141 7.11 -10.08 -13.47
C LYS A 141 7.92 -10.95 -12.52
N SER A 142 8.07 -12.22 -12.89
CA SER A 142 8.95 -13.18 -12.22
C SER A 142 9.92 -13.77 -13.25
N ASP A 143 11.12 -14.13 -12.79
CA ASP A 143 12.08 -14.90 -13.59
C ASP A 143 11.68 -16.38 -13.71
N VAL A 144 10.71 -16.83 -12.89
CA VAL A 144 10.14 -18.17 -12.96
C VAL A 144 8.98 -18.19 -13.96
N PRO A 145 8.99 -19.09 -14.96
CA PRO A 145 7.90 -19.22 -15.92
C PRO A 145 6.56 -19.51 -15.25
N PRO A 146 5.45 -18.90 -15.73
CA PRO A 146 4.11 -19.20 -15.25
C PRO A 146 3.76 -20.70 -15.43
N PRO A 147 2.90 -21.28 -14.58
CA PRO A 147 2.56 -22.70 -14.62
C PRO A 147 2.04 -23.18 -15.98
N ASN A 148 1.25 -22.37 -16.68
CA ASN A 148 0.68 -22.70 -18.00
C ASN A 148 1.70 -22.70 -19.16
N GLN A 149 2.96 -22.34 -18.89
CA GLN A 149 4.05 -22.37 -19.87
C GLN A 149 5.03 -23.54 -19.65
N ARG A 150 4.77 -24.44 -18.67
CA ARG A 150 5.55 -25.67 -18.45
C ARG A 150 5.00 -26.79 -19.34
N ASN A 151 5.27 -26.71 -20.65
CA ASN A 151 5.04 -27.80 -21.61
C ASN A 151 6.25 -28.72 -21.69
#